data_AF-A0A1C6VGG6-F1
#
_entry.id   AF-A0A1C6VGG6-F1
#
_cell.length_a   1.000
_cell.length_b   1.000
_cell.length_c   1.000
_cell.angle_alpha   90.00
_cell.angle_beta   90.00
_cell.angle_gamma   90.00
#
_symmetry.space_group_name_H-M   'P 1'
#
loop_
_entity.id
_entity.type
_entity.pdbx_description
1 polymer ?
#
loop_
_entity_poly.entity_id
_entity_poly.type
_entity_poly.pdbx_seq_one_letter_code
_entity_poly.pdbx_strand_id
1 'polypeptide(L)'
;MPLPTDRGVVVIDVEDDGTSTVRICAEVVNGAPVDVFAEHHGAVHVRVHNDVPMFTQGRRSVSKRIAEVYDDNGTINVGRVRGAA
;
A
#
# COMPACT_ATOMS: atom_id res chain seq x y z
N MET A 1 3.21 -11.83 14.82
CA MET A 1 1.84 -12.17 14.38
C MET A 1 1.75 -11.71 12.93
N PRO A 2 1.31 -12.54 11.97
CA PRO A 2 1.12 -12.05 10.60
C PRO A 2 0.12 -10.89 10.62
N LEU A 3 0.43 -9.79 9.93
CA LEU A 3 -0.54 -8.71 9.79
C LEU A 3 -1.80 -9.25 9.10
N PRO A 4 -3.01 -8.78 9.48
CA PRO A 4 -4.20 -9.06 8.71
C PRO A 4 -3.96 -8.63 7.26
N THR A 5 -4.48 -9.42 6.33
CA THR A 5 -4.39 -9.10 4.92
C THR A 5 -5.44 -8.05 4.58
N ASP A 6 -5.00 -6.83 4.29
CA ASP A 6 -5.87 -5.70 3.96
C ASP A 6 -6.02 -5.55 2.44
N ARG A 7 -7.17 -5.04 1.98
CA ARG A 7 -7.48 -4.93 0.55
C ARG A 7 -8.13 -3.61 0.20
N GLY A 8 -7.51 -2.84 -0.70
CA GLY A 8 -8.07 -1.60 -1.24
C GLY A 8 -7.10 -0.86 -2.16
N VAL A 9 -7.38 0.42 -2.40
CA VAL A 9 -6.43 1.30 -3.08
C VAL A 9 -5.28 1.59 -2.13
N VAL A 10 -4.06 1.39 -2.61
CA VAL A 10 -2.84 1.52 -1.80
C VAL A 10 -2.13 2.81 -2.15
N VAL A 11 -1.84 3.61 -1.13
CA VAL A 11 -1.01 4.81 -1.23
C VAL A 11 0.27 4.58 -0.45
N ILE A 12 1.41 4.81 -1.09
CA ILE A 12 2.74 4.69 -0.50
C ILE A 12 3.39 6.06 -0.56
N ASP A 13 3.65 6.65 0.59
CA ASP A 13 4.42 7.88 0.74
C ASP A 13 5.81 7.57 1.29
N VAL A 14 6.86 8.04 0.63
CA VAL A 14 8.24 7.93 1.15
C VAL A 14 8.53 9.13 2.05
N GLU A 15 8.78 8.87 3.33
CA GLU A 15 9.06 9.84 4.39
C GLU A 15 10.51 10.34 4.35
N ASP A 16 10.78 11.50 4.94
CA ASP A 16 12.10 12.17 4.93
C ASP A 16 13.24 11.34 5.51
N ASP A 17 12.92 10.42 6.43
CA ASP A 17 13.86 9.48 7.04
C ASP A 17 14.14 8.23 6.18
N GLY A 18 13.55 8.16 4.98
CA GLY A 18 13.69 7.04 4.05
C GLY A 18 12.74 5.88 4.32
N THR A 19 11.93 5.94 5.38
CA THR A 19 10.84 4.98 5.60
C THR A 19 9.65 5.28 4.70
N SER A 20 8.65 4.41 4.69
CA SER A 20 7.41 4.63 3.97
C SER A 20 6.19 4.54 4.88
N THR A 21 5.20 5.39 4.60
CA THR A 21 3.84 5.21 5.11
C THR A 21 3.00 4.53 4.02
N VAL A 22 2.45 3.36 4.33
CA VAL A 22 1.53 2.63 3.45
C VAL A 22 0.11 2.78 3.98
N ARG A 23 -0.80 3.33 3.18
CA ARG A 23 -2.22 3.46 3.51
C ARG A 23 -3.06 2.60 2.59
N ILE A 24 -4.06 1.94 3.16
CA ILE A 24 -5.07 1.22 2.40
C ILE A 24 -6.42 1.92 2.58
N CYS A 25 -7.00 2.35 1.46
CA CYS A 25 -8.16 3.23 1.41
C CYS A 25 -9.17 2.78 0.34
N ALA A 26 -10.39 3.31 0.39
CA ALA A 26 -11.41 3.00 -0.62
C ALA A 26 -11.06 3.65 -1.97
N GLU A 27 -10.65 4.91 -1.95
CA GLU A 27 -10.30 5.68 -3.14
C GLU A 27 -9.35 6.85 -2.85
N VAL A 28 -8.85 7.49 -3.91
CA VAL A 28 -8.03 8.71 -3.83
C VAL A 28 -8.75 9.84 -4.56
N VAL A 29 -9.15 10.87 -3.81
CA VAL A 29 -9.90 12.03 -4.33
C VAL A 29 -9.00 13.27 -4.23
N ASN A 30 -8.81 13.99 -5.33
CA ASN A 30 -7.93 15.16 -5.41
C ASN A 30 -6.50 14.91 -4.85
N GLY A 31 -6.00 13.69 -5.03
CA GLY A 31 -4.69 13.27 -4.55
C GLY A 31 -4.64 12.90 -3.07
N ALA A 32 -5.74 13.00 -2.32
CA ALA A 32 -5.82 12.58 -0.92
C ALA A 32 -6.51 11.20 -0.79
N PRO A 33 -6.00 10.28 0.04
CA PRO A 33 -6.68 9.04 0.34
C PRO A 33 -7.95 9.30 1.17
N VAL A 34 -9.06 8.66 0.81
CA VAL A 34 -10.37 8.79 1.47
C VAL A 34 -10.83 7.42 1.96
N ASP A 35 -11.51 7.40 3.12
CA ASP A 35 -11.94 6.18 3.81
C ASP A 35 -10.77 5.20 4.02
N VAL A 36 -9.73 5.70 4.68
CA VAL A 36 -8.57 4.90 5.08
C VAL A 36 -8.99 3.95 6.20
N PHE A 37 -8.81 2.65 5.98
CA PHE A 37 -9.15 1.62 6.96
C PHE A 37 -7.92 0.94 7.58
N ALA A 38 -6.73 1.11 6.98
CA ALA A 38 -5.48 0.62 7.55
C ALA A 38 -4.29 1.53 7.14
N GLU A 39 -3.35 1.71 8.07
CA GLU A 39 -2.09 2.43 7.86
C GLU A 39 -0.90 1.68 8.49
N HIS A 40 0.23 1.68 7.78
CA HIS A 40 1.51 1.19 8.26
C HIS A 40 2.55 2.32 8.17
N HIS A 41 2.94 2.87 9.30
CA HIS A 41 3.96 3.91 9.40
C HIS A 41 5.35 3.32 9.60
N GLY A 42 6.38 4.03 9.13
CA GLY A 42 7.77 3.66 9.40
C GLY A 42 8.20 2.36 8.73
N ALA A 43 7.55 1.95 7.64
CA ALA A 43 7.90 0.73 6.93
C ALA A 43 9.28 0.90 6.27
N VAL A 44 10.27 0.14 6.76
CA VAL A 44 11.65 0.16 6.22
C VAL A 44 11.72 -0.58 4.89
N HIS A 45 10.89 -1.62 4.73
CA HIS A 45 10.84 -2.44 3.53
C HIS A 45 9.42 -2.52 2.99
N VAL A 46 9.22 -1.96 1.80
CA VAL A 46 7.98 -2.09 1.04
C VAL A 46 8.29 -2.76 -0.28
N ARG A 47 7.63 -3.88 -0.56
CA ARG A 47 7.76 -4.62 -1.82
C ARG A 47 6.45 -4.55 -2.59
N VAL A 48 6.45 -3.83 -3.71
CA VAL A 48 5.35 -3.83 -4.67
C VAL A 48 5.61 -4.92 -5.71
N HIS A 49 4.66 -5.84 -5.88
CA HIS A 49 4.77 -6.88 -6.88
C HIS A 49 4.59 -6.31 -8.30
N ASN A 50 5.28 -6.90 -9.28
CA ASN A 50 5.30 -6.41 -10.66
C ASN A 50 3.91 -6.38 -11.33
N ASP A 51 2.95 -7.15 -10.83
CA ASP A 51 1.58 -7.22 -11.34
C ASP A 51 0.63 -6.20 -10.70
N VAL A 52 1.11 -5.35 -9.79
CA VAL A 52 0.35 -4.23 -9.22
C VAL A 52 0.70 -2.95 -9.98
N PRO A 53 -0.18 -2.47 -10.88
CA PRO A 53 0.07 -1.24 -11.62
C PRO A 53 0.02 -0.04 -10.67
N MET A 54 1.14 0.68 -10.55
CA MET A 54 1.24 1.91 -9.76
C MET A 54 1.27 3.14 -10.66
N PHE A 55 0.82 4.26 -10.12
CA PHE A 55 1.08 5.61 -10.61
C PHE A 55 1.95 6.33 -9.59
N THR A 56 3.08 6.88 -10.03
CA THR A 56 4.05 7.56 -9.14
C THR A 56 4.11 9.04 -9.47
N GLN A 57 4.01 9.88 -8.46
CA GLN A 57 4.15 11.33 -8.54
C GLN A 57 5.01 11.82 -7.37
N GLY A 58 6.24 12.27 -7.67
CA GLY A 58 7.20 12.64 -6.65
C GLY A 58 7.50 11.46 -5.72
N ARG A 59 7.28 11.65 -4.41
CA ARG A 59 7.53 10.66 -3.35
C ARG A 59 6.31 9.78 -3.04
N ARG A 60 5.21 9.96 -3.77
CA ARG A 60 3.97 9.22 -3.60
C ARG A 60 3.79 8.22 -4.74
N SER A 61 3.37 7.01 -4.41
CA SER A 61 2.90 6.01 -5.37
C SER A 61 1.49 5.54 -4.99
N VAL A 62 0.61 5.44 -5.98
CA VAL A 62 -0.80 5.04 -5.80
C VAL A 62 -1.11 3.85 -6.70
N SER A 63 -1.77 2.83 -6.17
CA SER A 63 -2.21 1.70 -6.98
C SER A 63 -3.36 2.11 -7.90
N LYS A 64 -3.30 1.71 -9.18
CA LYS A 64 -4.37 1.97 -10.16
C LYS A 64 -5.57 1.04 -9.99
N ARG A 65 -5.46 0.03 -9.12
CA ARG A 65 -6.45 -1.01 -8.84
C ARG A 65 -6.35 -1.40 -7.36
N ILE A 66 -7.39 -2.05 -6.85
CA ILE A 66 -7.36 -2.65 -5.51
C ILE A 66 -6.23 -3.69 -5.47
N ALA A 67 -5.38 -3.56 -4.46
CA ALA A 67 -4.28 -4.45 -4.14
C ALA A 67 -4.47 -5.08 -2.76
N GLU A 68 -3.75 -6.16 -2.53
CA GLU A 68 -3.69 -6.87 -1.27
C GLU A 68 -2.39 -6.50 -0.54
N VAL A 69 -2.51 -6.13 0.73
CA VAL A 69 -1.39 -5.70 1.58
C VAL A 69 -1.24 -6.65 2.74
N TYR A 70 -0.03 -7.14 2.96
CA TYR A 70 0.28 -8.05 4.06
C TYR A 70 1.74 -7.89 4.49
N ASP A 71 2.01 -8.18 5.77
CA ASP A 71 3.38 -8.29 6.26
C ASP A 71 3.92 -9.70 6.07
N ASP A 72 5.16 -9.76 5.58
CA ASP A 72 5.97 -10.97 5.59
C ASP A 72 7.34 -10.61 6.17
N ASN A 73 7.56 -11.02 7.42
CA ASN A 73 8.81 -10.84 8.16
C ASN A 73 9.32 -9.39 8.15
N GLY A 74 8.44 -8.41 8.42
CA GLY A 74 8.79 -7.00 8.49
C GLY A 74 8.92 -6.30 7.13
N THR A 75 8.53 -6.98 6.04
CA THR A 75 8.33 -6.37 4.73
C THR A 75 6.84 -6.21 4.47
N ILE A 76 6.41 -4.99 4.20
CA ILE A 76 5.05 -4.72 3.72
C ILE A 76 4.99 -5.07 2.24
N ASN A 77 4.26 -6.13 1.91
CA ASN A 77 4.10 -6.60 0.54
C ASN A 77 2.78 -6.04 -0.02
N VAL A 78 2.84 -5.50 -1.23
CA VAL A 78 1.69 -5.02 -2.00
C VAL A 78 1.57 -5.90 -3.23
N GLY A 79 0.59 -6.80 -3.24
CA GLY A 79 0.36 -7.78 -4.28
C GLY A 79 -1.00 -7.62 -4.95
N ARG A 80 -1.20 -8.30 -6.09
CA ARG A 80 -2.54 -8.44 -6.66
C ARG A 80 -3.44 -9.22 -5.70
N VAL A 81 -4.70 -8.79 -5.57
CA VAL A 81 -5.72 -9.55 -4.84
C VAL A 81 -5.82 -10.96 -5.42
N ARG A 82 -5.46 -11.96 -4.62
CA ARG A 82 -5.70 -13.36 -4.95
C ARG A 82 -7.15 -13.69 -4.59
N GLY A 83 -7.87 -14.26 -5.54
CA GLY A 83 -9.30 -14.52 -5.40
C GLY A 83 -9.60 -15.35 -4.15
N ALA A 84 -10.59 -14.90 -3.38
CA ALA A 84 -11.43 -15.80 -2.62
C ALA A 84 -12.07 -16.75 -3.64
N ALA A 85 -11.80 -18.04 -3.50
CA ALA A 85 -12.47 -19.07 -4.27
C ALA A 85 -13.96 -19.12 -3.92
#